data_AF-A0A1Y3Q7B6-F1
#
_entry.id   AF-A0A1Y3Q7B6-F1
#
_cell.length_a   1.000
_cell.length_b   1.000
_cell.length_c   1.000
_cell.angle_alpha   90.00
_cell.angle_beta   90.00
_cell.angle_gamma   90.00
#
_symmetry.space_group_name_H-M   'P 1'
#
loop_
_entity.id
_entity.type
_entity.pdbx_description
1 polymer ?
#
loop_
_entity_poly.entity_id
_entity_poly.type
_entity_poly.pdbx_seq_one_letter_code
_entity_poly.pdbx_strand_id
1 'polypeptide(L)'
;MVVGVLWAVWHIPAFLIGGTPQSAWDFVPYFLGVIAISVVMTGLFNASGGSLLTAVLAHFQFNNPIWPDAQPWDTYLLIAAAVLIVGFSRGSMLRPGGGTTTLSWER
;
A
#
# COMPACT_ATOMS: atom_id res chain seq x y z
N MET A 1 -3.61 8.11 3.03
CA MET A 1 -2.40 8.08 3.88
C MET A 1 -2.70 7.80 5.34
N VAL A 2 -3.75 8.40 5.94
CA VAL A 2 -4.19 8.05 7.31
C VAL A 2 -4.35 6.54 7.51
N VAL A 3 -5.03 5.87 6.57
CA VAL A 3 -5.23 4.41 6.60
C VAL A 3 -3.90 3.64 6.65
N GLY A 4 -2.88 4.06 5.90
CA GLY A 4 -1.57 3.38 5.89
C GLY A 4 -0.85 3.46 7.23
N VAL A 5 -0.92 4.62 7.91
CA VAL A 5 -0.35 4.79 9.26
C VAL A 5 -1.11 3.93 10.27
N LEU A 6 -2.44 3.96 10.24
CA LEU A 6 -3.27 3.13 11.12
C LEU A 6 -3.01 1.64 10.91
N TRP A 7 -2.82 1.23 9.65
CA TRP A 7 -2.53 -0.15 9.30
C TRP A 7 -1.16 -0.60 9.84
N ALA A 8 -0.12 0.23 9.73
CA ALA A 8 1.20 -0.09 10.29
C ALA A 8 1.16 -0.23 11.82
N VAL A 9 0.45 0.69 12.49
CA VAL A 9 0.26 0.64 13.96
C VAL A 9 -0.56 -0.57 14.40
N TRP A 10 -1.58 -0.95 13.61
CA TRP A 10 -2.42 -2.12 13.89
C TRP A 10 -1.62 -3.44 13.96
N HIS A 11 -0.46 -3.51 13.32
CA HIS A 11 0.39 -4.71 13.33
C HIS A 11 1.34 -4.80 14.53
N ILE A 12 1.43 -3.79 15.40
CA ILE A 12 2.30 -3.83 16.58
C ILE A 12 2.16 -5.13 17.39
N PRO A 13 0.95 -5.67 17.66
CA PRO A 13 0.83 -6.94 18.38
C PRO A 13 1.55 -8.11 17.70
N ALA A 14 1.62 -8.14 16.36
CA ALA A 14 2.31 -9.21 15.63
C ALA A 14 3.83 -9.21 15.89
N PHE A 15 4.43 -8.06 16.19
CA PHE A 15 5.85 -7.98 16.58
C PHE A 15 6.11 -8.51 17.99
N LEU A 16 5.07 -8.58 18.84
CA LEU A 16 5.16 -9.00 20.23
C LEU A 16 4.81 -10.49 20.41
N ILE A 17 4.18 -11.11 19.42
CA ILE A 17 3.75 -12.51 19.43
C ILE A 17 4.74 -13.35 18.62
N GLY A 18 5.42 -14.28 19.27
CA GLY A 18 6.34 -15.21 18.60
C GLY A 18 5.64 -16.14 17.61
N GLY A 19 6.33 -16.48 16.52
CA GLY A 19 5.82 -17.37 15.46
C GLY A 19 5.18 -16.63 14.27
N THR A 20 5.06 -15.30 14.34
CA THR A 20 4.71 -14.46 13.19
C THR A 20 5.98 -14.09 12.40
N PRO A 21 5.90 -13.87 11.07
CA PRO A 21 7.03 -13.31 10.31
C PRO A 21 7.52 -11.97 10.87
N GLN A 22 6.57 -11.12 11.31
CA GLN A 22 6.85 -9.78 11.83
C GLN A 22 7.68 -9.81 13.11
N SER A 23 7.58 -10.87 13.93
CA SER A 23 8.41 -11.00 15.15
C SER A 23 9.91 -11.10 14.87
N ALA A 24 10.30 -11.39 13.64
CA ALA A 24 11.70 -11.44 13.19
C ALA A 24 12.14 -10.20 12.39
N TRP A 25 11.27 -9.19 12.22
CA TRP A 25 11.54 -8.02 11.39
C TRP A 25 11.85 -6.77 12.22
N ASP A 26 12.64 -5.85 11.65
CA ASP A 26 12.80 -4.52 12.20
C ASP A 26 11.55 -3.66 11.94
N PHE A 27 11.04 -3.00 12.99
CA PHE A 27 9.79 -2.24 12.90
C PHE A 27 9.86 -1.04 11.94
N VAL A 28 10.98 -0.31 11.92
CA VAL A 28 11.13 0.91 11.09
C VAL A 28 11.03 0.61 9.59
N PRO A 29 11.82 -0.31 9.00
CA PRO A 29 11.69 -0.65 7.59
C PRO A 29 10.31 -1.24 7.27
N TYR A 30 9.74 -2.06 8.16
CA TYR A 30 8.37 -2.53 8.01
C TYR A 30 7.36 -1.38 7.92
N PHE A 31 7.43 -0.42 8.85
CA PHE A 31 6.54 0.75 8.89
C PHE A 31 6.62 1.54 7.58
N LEU A 32 7.83 1.84 7.11
CA LEU A 32 8.04 2.55 5.85
C LEU A 32 7.53 1.73 4.64
N GLY A 33 7.72 0.41 4.65
CA GLY A 33 7.19 -0.50 3.65
C GLY A 33 5.66 -0.48 3.58
N VAL A 34 4.97 -0.52 4.72
CA VAL A 34 3.50 -0.43 4.79
C VAL A 34 2.99 0.90 4.24
N ILE A 35 3.68 2.01 4.52
CA ILE A 35 3.34 3.31 3.94
C ILE A 35 3.51 3.29 2.42
N ALA A 36 4.63 2.77 1.92
CA ALA A 36 4.88 2.65 0.49
C ALA A 36 3.84 1.78 -0.23
N ILE A 37 3.51 0.61 0.32
CA ILE A 37 2.46 -0.28 -0.20
C ILE A 37 1.12 0.45 -0.24
N SER A 38 0.77 1.19 0.82
CA SER A 38 -0.47 1.97 0.87
C SER A 38 -0.56 3.01 -0.25
N VAL A 39 0.56 3.66 -0.59
CA VAL A 39 0.65 4.60 -1.71
C VAL A 39 0.44 3.88 -3.05
N VAL A 40 1.15 2.77 -3.26
CA VAL A 40 1.06 1.97 -4.50
C VAL A 40 -0.36 1.46 -4.71
N MET A 41 -0.97 0.86 -3.68
CA MET A 41 -2.34 0.35 -3.75
C MET A 41 -3.37 1.45 -4.00
N THR A 42 -3.18 2.63 -3.39
CA THR A 42 -4.05 3.80 -3.66
C THR A 42 -3.92 4.25 -5.12
N GLY A 43 -2.69 4.31 -5.65
CA GLY A 43 -2.45 4.65 -7.05
C GLY A 43 -3.12 3.67 -8.01
N LEU A 44 -2.97 2.37 -7.76
CA LEU A 44 -3.61 1.31 -8.55
C LEU A 44 -5.14 1.38 -8.50
N PHE A 45 -5.71 1.59 -7.30
CA PHE A 45 -7.15 1.74 -7.13
C PHE A 45 -7.70 2.95 -7.88
N ASN A 46 -7.02 4.10 -7.82
CA ASN A 46 -7.42 5.29 -8.55
C ASN A 46 -7.29 5.10 -10.07
N ALA A 47 -6.20 4.48 -10.54
CA ALA A 47 -5.97 4.22 -11.95
C ALA A 47 -6.96 3.21 -12.55
N SER A 48 -7.51 2.31 -11.73
CA SER A 48 -8.54 1.34 -12.14
C SER A 48 -9.96 1.86 -12.02
N GLY A 49 -10.16 3.16 -11.75
CA GLY A 49 -11.49 3.77 -11.60
C GLY A 49 -12.21 3.38 -10.31
N GLY A 50 -11.46 2.97 -9.28
CA GLY A 50 -12.01 2.50 -8.01
C GLY A 50 -12.30 1.01 -7.97
N SER A 51 -11.64 0.20 -8.82
CA SER A 51 -11.85 -1.25 -8.84
C SER A 51 -11.28 -1.91 -7.59
N LEU A 52 -12.16 -2.53 -6.80
CA LEU A 52 -11.77 -3.32 -5.64
C LEU A 52 -10.94 -4.55 -6.03
N LEU A 53 -11.20 -5.15 -7.19
CA LEU A 53 -10.46 -6.32 -7.68
C LEU A 53 -8.97 -6.01 -7.80
N THR A 54 -8.62 -4.84 -8.34
CA THR A 54 -7.20 -4.41 -8.46
C THR A 54 -6.54 -4.29 -7.09
N ALA A 55 -7.24 -3.75 -6.10
CA ALA A 55 -6.74 -3.65 -4.73
C ALA A 55 -6.55 -5.03 -4.09
N VAL A 56 -7.50 -5.96 -4.29
CA VAL A 56 -7.41 -7.33 -3.76
C VAL A 56 -6.26 -8.11 -4.40
N LEU A 57 -6.07 -8.00 -5.71
CA LEU A 57 -4.96 -8.66 -6.41
C LEU A 57 -3.59 -8.10 -5.96
N ALA A 58 -3.48 -6.78 -5.82
CA ALA A 58 -2.27 -6.16 -5.29
C ALA A 58 -2.01 -6.61 -3.84
N HIS A 59 -3.05 -6.65 -3.00
CA HIS A 59 -2.97 -7.15 -1.64
C HIS A 59 -2.48 -8.61 -1.60
N PHE A 60 -3.02 -9.48 -2.46
CA PHE A 60 -2.61 -10.87 -2.54
C PHE A 60 -1.12 -10.99 -2.94
N GLN A 61 -0.67 -10.22 -3.93
CA GLN A 61 0.74 -10.19 -4.35
C GLN A 61 1.69 -9.78 -3.22
N PHE A 62 1.35 -8.77 -2.42
CA PHE A 62 2.21 -8.33 -1.32
C PHE A 62 2.25 -9.29 -0.13
N ASN A 63 1.25 -10.18 0.01
CA ASN A 63 1.20 -11.17 1.08
C ASN A 63 1.77 -12.54 0.68
N ASN A 64 1.84 -12.85 -0.62
CA ASN A 64 2.34 -14.11 -1.13
C ASN A 64 3.58 -13.84 -1.99
N PRO A 65 4.80 -14.10 -1.48
CA PRO A 65 6.01 -13.54 -2.06
C PRO A 65 6.42 -14.35 -3.29
N ILE A 66 5.83 -14.02 -4.44
CA ILE A 66 6.53 -14.20 -5.70
C ILE A 66 7.60 -13.10 -5.82
N TRP A 67 7.26 -11.87 -5.40
CA TRP A 67 8.14 -10.72 -5.11
C TRP A 67 7.25 -9.49 -4.81
N PRO A 68 7.54 -8.64 -3.80
CA PRO A 68 8.67 -8.67 -2.86
C PRO A 68 8.55 -9.73 -1.75
N ASP A 69 9.67 -10.27 -1.26
CA ASP A 69 9.77 -11.31 -0.23
C ASP A 69 10.03 -10.76 1.18
N ALA A 70 9.66 -9.49 1.38
CA ALA A 70 9.76 -8.74 2.64
C ALA A 70 11.21 -8.54 3.13
N GLN A 71 12.17 -8.56 2.21
CA GLN A 71 13.55 -8.30 2.53
C GLN A 71 13.82 -6.78 2.63
N PRO A 72 14.90 -6.36 3.31
CA PRO A 72 15.20 -4.93 3.47
C PRO A 72 15.34 -4.19 2.14
N TRP A 73 15.88 -4.83 1.09
CA TRP A 73 16.02 -4.23 -0.24
C TRP A 73 14.69 -3.98 -0.94
N ASP A 74 13.68 -4.82 -0.72
CA ASP A 74 12.36 -4.66 -1.30
C ASP A 74 11.66 -3.40 -0.78
N THR A 75 11.90 -3.06 0.48
CA THR A 75 11.37 -1.84 1.09
C THR A 75 11.88 -0.61 0.34
N TYR A 76 13.17 -0.56 -0.01
CA TYR A 76 13.73 0.56 -0.77
C TYR A 76 13.15 0.64 -2.19
N LEU A 77 12.97 -0.49 -2.85
CA LEU A 77 12.35 -0.54 -4.19
C LEU A 77 10.89 -0.10 -4.15
N LEU A 78 10.13 -0.51 -3.13
CA LEU A 78 8.76 -0.07 -2.91
C LEU A 78 8.66 1.42 -2.63
N ILE A 79 9.55 1.98 -1.83
CA ILE A 79 9.61 3.42 -1.57
C ILE A 79 9.89 4.18 -2.87
N ALA A 80 10.87 3.71 -3.67
CA ALA A 80 11.18 4.32 -4.96
C ALA A 80 9.97 4.28 -5.90
N ALA A 81 9.29 3.12 -6.01
CA ALA A 81 8.08 2.97 -6.80
C ALA A 81 6.96 3.90 -6.32
N ALA A 82 6.74 4.00 -5.01
CA ALA A 82 5.75 4.90 -4.42
C ALA A 82 6.03 6.38 -4.76
N VAL A 83 7.29 6.81 -4.68
CA VAL A 83 7.71 8.17 -5.05
C VAL A 83 7.46 8.43 -6.54
N LEU A 84 7.81 7.48 -7.42
CA LEU A 84 7.56 7.59 -8.85
C LEU A 84 6.06 7.68 -9.15
N ILE A 85 5.24 6.80 -8.57
CA ILE A 85 3.78 6.80 -8.73
C ILE A 85 3.19 8.14 -8.29
N VAL A 86 3.58 8.66 -7.12
CA VAL A 86 3.12 9.97 -6.68
C VAL A 86 3.57 11.08 -7.62
N GLY A 87 4.82 11.04 -8.10
CA GLY A 87 5.35 12.04 -9.03
C GLY A 87 4.60 12.10 -10.35
N PHE A 88 4.32 10.93 -10.95
CA PHE A 88 3.60 10.80 -12.23
C PHE A 88 2.09 10.97 -12.08
N SER A 89 1.51 10.51 -10.97
CA SER A 89 0.06 10.52 -10.72
C SER A 89 -0.38 11.64 -9.76
N ARG A 90 0.45 12.65 -9.51
CA ARG A 90 0.14 13.75 -8.58
C ARG A 90 -1.21 14.42 -8.83
N GLY A 91 -1.63 14.51 -10.10
CA GLY A 91 -2.88 15.13 -10.52
C GLY A 91 -4.13 14.36 -10.08
N SER A 92 -4.06 13.04 -9.92
CA SER A 92 -5.16 12.23 -9.40
C SER A 92 -5.04 11.97 -7.90
N MET A 93 -3.81 11.81 -7.38
CA MET A 93 -3.58 11.42 -5.99
C MET A 93 -3.63 12.58 -5.00
N LEU A 94 -3.22 13.80 -5.40
CA LEU A 94 -3.10 14.95 -4.49
C LEU A 94 -4.20 16.00 -4.69
N ARG A 95 -5.05 15.85 -5.70
CA ARG A 95 -6.18 16.76 -5.94
C ARG A 95 -7.42 16.31 -5.16
N PRO A 96 -8.16 17.26 -4.53
CA PRO A 96 -9.47 16.97 -3.97
C PRO A 96 -10.41 16.37 -5.04
N GLY A 97 -11.11 15.27 -4.72
CA GLY A 97 -12.05 14.60 -5.64
C GLY A 97 -11.43 13.60 -6.64
N GLY A 98 -10.11 13.41 -6.65
CA GLY A 98 -9.47 12.48 -7.60
C GLY A 98 -9.76 10.99 -7.37
N GLY A 99 -10.27 10.62 -6.19
CA GLY A 99 -10.62 9.25 -5.82
C GLY A 99 -12.13 8.99 -5.71
N THR A 100 -12.98 9.94 -6.07
CA THR A 100 -14.44 9.75 -6.01
C THR A 100 -14.93 9.07 -7.28
N THR A 101 -15.32 7.80 -7.18
CA THR A 101 -16.12 7.14 -8.22
C THR A 101 -17.45 7.87 -8.33
N THR A 102 -17.66 8.61 -9.42
CA THR A 102 -18.97 9.21 -9.72
C THR A 102 -19.92 8.09 -10.13
N LEU A 103 -20.82 7.72 -9.24
CA LEU A 103 -21.94 6.85 -9.59
C LEU A 103 -22.93 7.69 -10.40
N SER A 104 -22.89 7.60 -11.73
CA SER A 104 -23.92 8.19 -12.58
C SER A 104 -25.18 7.32 -12.51
N TRP A 105 -25.98 7.49 -11.46
CA TRP A 105 -27.29 6.84 -11.32
C TRP A 105 -28.39 7.61 -12.08
N GLU A 106 -28.14 7.94 -13.35
CA GLU A 106 -29.18 8.47 -14.26
C GLU A 106 -28.97 7.94 -15.69
N ARG A 107 -29.70 6.87 -16.01
CA ARG A 107 -30.51 6.74 -17.23
C ARG A 107 -31.43 5.52 -17.13
#